data_AF-A0A428UHV9-F1
#
_entry.id   AF-A0A428UHV9-F1
#
_cell.length_a   1.000
_cell.length_b   1.000
_cell.length_c   1.000
_cell.angle_alpha   90.00
_cell.angle_beta   90.00
_cell.angle_gamma   90.00
#
_symmetry.space_group_name_H-M   'P 1'
#
loop_
_entity.id
_entity.type
_entity.pdbx_description
1 polymer ?
#
loop_
_entity_poly.entity_id
_entity_poly.type
_entity_poly.pdbx_seq_one_letter_code
_entity_poly.pdbx_strand_id
1 'polypeptide(L)'
;MGTRFIRDFIPGQVSRAPEHGVWQYQCRNSDAQPWRTFFSFSDAVEWLPPDFGVINCFATVSLDSSAVTSMCVVKFLRRVATDGKDGQAPKGQQQEVFGKWMLINELVKESL
;
A
#
# COMPACT_ATOMS: atom_id res chain seq x y z
N MET A 1 5.36 -14.33 0.16
CA MET A 1 4.65 -13.03 0.26
C MET A 1 3.70 -12.92 -0.92
N GLY A 2 2.48 -12.45 -0.71
CA GLY A 2 1.48 -12.35 -1.78
C GLY A 2 0.62 -11.11 -1.66
N THR A 3 0.12 -10.63 -2.78
CA THR A 3 -0.82 -9.51 -2.89
C THR A 3 -2.00 -9.96 -3.74
N ARG A 4 -3.21 -9.49 -3.41
CA ARG A 4 -4.42 -9.76 -4.20
C ARG A 4 -5.45 -8.65 -4.03
N PHE A 5 -6.39 -8.58 -4.98
CA PHE A 5 -7.61 -7.81 -4.83
C PHE A 5 -8.79 -8.77 -4.67
N ILE A 6 -9.69 -8.43 -3.76
CA ILE A 6 -11.00 -9.10 -3.64
C ILE A 6 -12.09 -8.02 -3.68
N ARG A 7 -13.32 -8.41 -4.02
CA ARG A 7 -14.50 -7.54 -3.89
C ARG A 7 -15.36 -8.08 -2.76
N ASP A 8 -15.52 -7.31 -1.69
CA ASP A 8 -16.25 -7.72 -0.49
C ASP A 8 -16.71 -6.48 0.31
N PHE A 9 -17.59 -6.69 1.28
CA PHE A 9 -18.14 -5.66 2.15
C PHE A 9 -17.21 -5.33 3.31
N ILE A 10 -17.25 -4.08 3.78
CA ILE A 10 -16.49 -3.66 4.96
C ILE A 10 -17.15 -4.25 6.23
N PRO A 11 -16.38 -4.75 7.22
CA PRO A 11 -16.93 -5.15 8.51
C PRO A 11 -17.80 -4.03 9.14
N GLY A 12 -19.01 -4.37 9.59
CA GLY A 12 -19.96 -3.40 10.13
C GLY A 12 -20.80 -2.64 9.08
N GLN A 13 -20.54 -2.83 7.78
CA GLN A 13 -21.38 -2.25 6.73
C GLN A 13 -22.80 -2.84 6.78
N VAL A 14 -23.80 -1.95 6.91
CA VAL A 14 -25.21 -2.30 7.06
C VAL A 14 -25.80 -2.79 5.74
N SER A 15 -25.58 -2.03 4.66
CA SER A 15 -26.11 -2.40 3.35
C SER A 15 -25.25 -3.48 2.67
N ARG A 16 -25.89 -4.59 2.31
CA ARG A 16 -25.30 -5.73 1.60
C ARG A 16 -25.77 -5.82 0.15
N ALA A 17 -26.26 -4.71 -0.40
CA ALA A 17 -26.58 -4.61 -1.81
C ALA A 17 -25.30 -4.85 -2.65
N PRO A 18 -25.33 -5.67 -3.70
CA PRO A 18 -24.12 -6.05 -4.46
C PRO A 18 -23.27 -4.87 -4.95
N GLU A 19 -23.91 -3.75 -5.30
CA GLU A 19 -23.29 -2.50 -5.73
C GLU A 19 -22.47 -1.80 -4.64
N HIS A 20 -22.73 -2.11 -3.36
CA HIS A 20 -22.00 -1.54 -2.23
C HIS A 20 -20.77 -2.36 -1.82
N GLY A 21 -20.47 -3.46 -2.52
CA GLY A 21 -19.23 -4.21 -2.32
C GLY A 21 -18.04 -3.43 -2.87
N VAL A 22 -17.00 -3.24 -2.05
CA VAL A 22 -15.81 -2.46 -2.39
C VAL A 22 -14.64 -3.37 -2.75
N TRP A 23 -13.70 -2.85 -3.55
CA TRP A 23 -12.44 -3.52 -3.79
C TRP A 23 -11.55 -3.40 -2.55
N GLN A 24 -10.96 -4.51 -2.14
CA GLN A 24 -10.05 -4.59 -1.01
C GLN A 24 -8.69 -5.09 -1.47
N TYR A 25 -7.66 -4.27 -1.27
CA TYR A 25 -6.28 -4.67 -1.49
C TYR A 25 -5.76 -5.43 -0.27
N GLN A 26 -5.39 -6.70 -0.46
CA GLN A 26 -4.92 -7.57 0.61
C GLN A 26 -3.47 -8.00 0.41
N CYS A 27 -2.73 -8.04 1.52
CA CYS A 27 -1.35 -8.48 1.58
C CYS A 27 -1.20 -9.61 2.60
N ARG A 28 -0.28 -10.53 2.34
CA ARG A 28 0.26 -11.45 3.35
C ARG A 28 1.78 -11.52 3.26
N ASN A 29 2.45 -11.47 4.41
CA ASN A 29 3.92 -11.44 4.48
C ASN A 29 4.53 -12.83 4.19
N SER A 30 3.84 -13.91 4.55
CA SER A 30 4.21 -15.29 4.19
C SER A 30 2.96 -16.13 3.94
N ASP A 31 3.12 -17.33 3.39
CA ASP A 31 1.98 -18.21 3.08
C ASP A 31 1.30 -18.78 4.32
N ALA A 32 2.02 -18.79 5.46
CA ALA A 32 1.49 -19.20 6.76
C ALA A 32 0.73 -18.08 7.50
N GLN A 33 0.82 -16.83 7.04
CA GLN A 33 0.16 -15.68 7.66
C GLN A 33 -1.19 -15.40 6.98
N PRO A 34 -2.21 -14.94 7.74
CA PRO A 34 -3.50 -14.59 7.18
C PRO A 34 -3.39 -13.39 6.24
N TRP A 35 -4.31 -13.32 5.27
CA TRP A 35 -4.50 -12.14 4.45
C TRP A 35 -4.98 -10.96 5.31
N ARG A 36 -4.35 -9.79 5.15
CA ARG A 36 -4.79 -8.55 5.80
C ARG A 36 -5.16 -7.51 4.74
N THR A 37 -6.32 -6.90 4.90
CA THR A 37 -6.75 -5.75 4.09
C THR A 37 -5.93 -4.53 4.47
N PHE A 38 -5.30 -3.90 3.47
CA PHE A 38 -4.46 -2.72 3.63
C PHE A 38 -5.24 -1.43 3.36
N PHE A 39 -6.03 -1.42 2.28
CA PHE A 39 -6.99 -0.35 1.98
C PHE A 39 -8.15 -0.92 1.16
N SER A 40 -9.22 -0.14 1.06
CA SER A 40 -10.39 -0.47 0.24
C SER A 40 -10.85 0.77 -0.52
N PHE A 41 -11.43 0.56 -1.70
CA PHE A 41 -11.95 1.64 -2.53
C PHE A 41 -13.19 1.19 -3.31
N SER A 42 -14.07 2.15 -3.59
CA SER A 42 -15.21 1.94 -4.48
C SER A 42 -14.79 2.25 -5.91
N ASP A 43 -15.20 1.41 -6.86
CA ASP A 43 -15.10 1.68 -8.29
C ASP A 43 -16.29 2.51 -8.83
N ALA A 44 -17.30 2.78 -7.99
CA ALA A 44 -18.45 3.60 -8.34
C ALA A 44 -18.24 5.11 -8.10
N VAL A 45 -17.14 5.52 -7.47
CA VAL A 45 -16.83 6.91 -7.17
C VAL A 45 -15.63 7.36 -7.99
N GLU A 46 -15.84 8.37 -8.83
CA GLU A 46 -14.75 9.06 -9.52
C GLU A 46 -14.13 10.12 -8.60
N TRP A 47 -12.80 10.13 -8.52
CA TRP A 47 -12.04 11.09 -7.72
C TRP A 47 -11.53 12.22 -8.60
N LEU A 48 -11.91 13.45 -8.28
CA LEU A 48 -11.47 14.65 -8.99
C LEU A 48 -10.41 15.41 -8.17
N PRO A 49 -9.61 16.28 -8.81
CA PRO A 49 -8.59 17.08 -8.11
C PRO A 49 -9.09 17.82 -6.84
N PRO A 50 -10.32 18.39 -6.81
CA PRO A 50 -10.84 19.02 -5.59
C PRO A 50 -11.01 18.06 -4.41
N ASP A 51 -11.39 16.81 -4.65
CA ASP A 51 -11.59 15.81 -3.59
C ASP A 51 -10.28 15.50 -2.87
N PHE A 52 -9.17 15.44 -3.61
CA PHE A 52 -7.83 15.29 -3.04
C PHE A 52 -7.44 16.49 -2.19
N GLY A 53 -7.90 17.70 -2.53
CA GLY A 53 -7.70 18.89 -1.70
C GLY A 53 -8.36 18.77 -0.33
N VAL A 54 -9.60 18.25 -0.28
CA VAL A 54 -10.33 18.00 0.97
C VAL A 54 -9.63 16.95 1.82
N ILE A 55 -9.25 15.81 1.22
CA ILE A 55 -8.52 14.75 1.94
C ILE A 55 -7.19 15.26 2.46
N ASN A 56 -6.43 15.99 1.64
CA ASN A 56 -5.14 16.50 2.05
C ASN A 56 -5.26 17.47 3.23
N CYS A 57 -6.27 18.34 3.22
CA CYS A 57 -6.55 19.22 4.36
C CYS A 57 -6.79 18.41 5.65
N PHE A 58 -7.68 17.42 5.61
CA PHE A 58 -7.93 16.56 6.77
C PHE A 58 -6.66 15.82 7.21
N ALA A 59 -5.96 15.18 6.28
CA ALA A 59 -4.80 14.34 6.56
C ALA A 59 -3.63 15.12 7.17
N THR A 60 -3.50 16.41 6.86
CA THR A 60 -2.36 17.25 7.28
C THR A 60 -2.65 18.17 8.46
N VAL A 61 -3.92 18.44 8.77
CA VAL A 61 -4.30 19.39 9.84
C VAL A 61 -5.03 18.72 11.00
N SER A 62 -5.77 17.64 10.77
CA SER A 62 -6.60 17.03 11.82
C SER A 62 -5.76 16.20 12.80
N LEU A 63 -6.00 16.37 14.11
CA LEU A 63 -5.42 15.50 15.15
C LEU A 63 -5.99 14.07 15.13
N ASP A 64 -7.11 13.84 14.45
CA ASP A 64 -7.63 12.50 14.21
C ASP A 64 -6.85 11.77 13.10
N SER A 65 -5.99 12.47 12.36
CA SER A 65 -5.11 11.89 11.35
C SER A 65 -3.81 11.40 11.99
N SER A 66 -3.49 10.13 11.79
CA SER A 66 -2.18 9.58 12.18
C SER A 66 -1.02 10.23 11.42
N ALA A 67 -1.27 10.85 10.26
CA ALA A 67 -0.23 11.58 9.54
C ALA A 67 0.16 12.90 10.25
N VAL A 68 -0.67 13.40 11.18
CA VAL A 68 -0.34 14.54 12.05
C VAL A 68 0.25 14.06 13.37
N THR A 69 -0.32 13.01 13.97
CA THR A 69 0.04 12.57 15.32
C THR A 69 1.20 11.56 15.37
N SER A 70 1.63 11.02 14.22
CA SER A 70 2.73 10.06 14.14
C SER A 70 3.70 10.39 13.00
N MET A 71 4.99 10.17 13.24
CA MET A 71 6.02 10.26 12.21
C MET A 71 6.09 8.94 11.45
N CYS A 72 5.92 8.96 10.13
CA CYS A 72 6.08 7.78 9.28
C CYS A 72 7.01 8.09 8.10
N VAL A 73 8.15 7.43 8.03
CA VAL A 73 9.09 7.55 6.90
C VAL A 73 9.34 6.18 6.31
N VAL A 74 9.10 6.03 5.01
CA VAL A 74 9.35 4.78 4.28
C VAL A 74 10.43 5.01 3.25
N LYS A 75 11.51 4.23 3.33
CA LYS A 75 12.60 4.21 2.34
C LYS A 75 12.65 2.86 1.66
N PHE A 76 12.40 2.84 0.35
CA PHE A 76 12.61 1.65 -0.46
C PHE A 76 14.10 1.49 -0.79
N LEU A 77 14.64 0.30 -0.53
CA LEU A 77 16.03 -0.06 -0.81
C LEU A 77 16.12 -0.64 -2.22
N ARG A 78 17.06 -0.12 -3.01
CA ARG A 78 17.28 -0.52 -4.40
C ARG A 78 18.65 -1.13 -4.58
N ARG A 79 18.76 -2.16 -5.43
CA ARG A 79 20.02 -2.76 -5.86
C ARG A 79 20.00 -2.99 -7.36
N VAL A 80 21.18 -3.16 -7.95
CA VAL A 80 21.28 -3.55 -9.36
C VAL A 80 20.69 -4.94 -9.53
N ALA A 81 19.72 -5.09 -10.43
CA ALA A 81 19.15 -6.39 -10.76
C ALA A 81 20.23 -7.27 -11.40
N THR A 82 20.35 -8.51 -10.93
CA THR A 82 21.42 -9.45 -11.34
C THR A 82 20.97 -10.43 -12.41
N ASP A 83 19.86 -10.14 -13.11
CA ASP A 83 19.31 -11.05 -14.12
C ASP A 83 20.09 -10.99 -15.43
N GLY A 84 21.05 -11.90 -15.56
CA GLY A 84 21.57 -12.39 -16.82
C GLY A 84 21.80 -13.90 -16.72
N LYS A 85 20.73 -14.69 -16.82
CA LYS A 85 20.86 -16.05 -17.39
C LYS A 85 21.35 -15.87 -18.83
N ASP A 86 22.49 -16.48 -19.13
CA ASP A 86 23.12 -16.69 -20.44
C ASP A 86 22.61 -15.82 -21.62
N GLY A 87 23.41 -14.82 -21.98
CA GLY A 87 23.60 -14.49 -23.40
C GLY A 87 22.79 -13.34 -24.02
N GLN A 88 22.36 -12.31 -23.28
CA GLN A 88 21.89 -11.05 -23.91
C GLN A 88 22.44 -9.78 -23.24
N ALA A 89 22.79 -8.82 -24.10
CA ALA A 89 23.62 -7.63 -23.90
C ALA A 89 23.25 -6.70 -22.71
N PRO A 90 24.21 -5.90 -22.18
CA PRO A 90 24.04 -5.09 -20.98
C PRO A 90 23.07 -3.93 -21.21
N LYS A 91 21.81 -4.10 -20.81
CA LYS A 91 20.87 -2.98 -20.69
C LYS A 91 21.13 -2.29 -19.34
N GLY A 92 21.58 -1.04 -19.42
CA GLY A 92 22.05 -0.25 -18.29
C GLY A 92 21.12 -0.27 -17.08
N GLN A 93 21.72 -0.53 -15.91
CA GLN A 93 21.29 -0.12 -14.57
C GLN A 93 19.80 -0.36 -14.23
N GLN A 94 19.23 -1.50 -14.57
CA GLN A 94 17.91 -1.85 -14.04
C GLN A 94 18.05 -2.07 -12.52
N GLN A 95 17.46 -1.17 -11.73
CA GLN A 95 17.45 -1.26 -10.27
C GLN A 95 16.16 -1.96 -9.83
N GLU A 96 16.28 -3.00 -9.01
CA GLU A 96 15.13 -3.63 -8.35
C GLU A 96 15.01 -3.13 -6.91
N VAL A 97 13.76 -2.94 -6.46
CA VAL A 97 13.47 -2.72 -5.04
C VAL A 97 13.52 -4.08 -4.36
N PHE A 98 14.52 -4.31 -3.53
CA PHE A 98 14.68 -5.58 -2.82
C PHE A 98 14.13 -5.53 -1.40
N GLY A 99 13.98 -4.33 -0.82
CA GLY A 99 13.51 -4.18 0.55
C GLY A 99 12.99 -2.78 0.87
N LYS A 100 12.59 -2.58 2.12
CA LYS A 100 12.24 -1.27 2.66
C LYS A 100 12.56 -1.15 4.14
N TRP A 101 12.90 0.07 4.54
CA TRP A 101 12.90 0.50 5.92
C TRP A 101 11.71 1.41 6.17
N MET A 102 11.09 1.23 7.33
CA MET A 102 9.93 1.99 7.76
C MET A 102 10.18 2.48 9.18
N LEU A 103 10.34 3.79 9.35
CA LEU A 103 10.37 4.46 10.64
C LEU A 103 8.94 4.84 11.00
N ILE A 104 8.45 4.38 12.15
CA ILE A 104 7.17 4.80 12.73
C ILE A 104 7.46 5.32 14.13
N ASN A 105 7.35 6.64 14.31
CA ASN A 105 7.82 7.35 15.50
C ASN A 105 9.30 7.01 15.75
N GLU A 106 9.61 6.35 16.85
CA GLU A 106 10.98 5.93 17.19
C GLU A 106 11.31 4.48 16.77
N LEU A 107 10.35 3.76 16.17
CA LEU A 107 10.51 2.35 15.80
C LEU A 107 10.94 2.21 14.34
N VAL A 108 12.12 1.64 14.12
CA VAL A 108 12.56 1.21 12.78
C VAL A 108 12.13 -0.24 12.55
N LYS A 109 11.39 -0.46 11.46
CA LYS A 109 11.01 -1.77 10.96
C LYS A 109 11.68 -2.04 9.63
N GLU A 110 12.37 -3.18 9.56
CA GLU A 110 13.06 -3.62 8.35
C GLU A 110 12.30 -4.73 7.64
N SER A 111 12.34 -4.70 6.31
CA SER A 111 11.82 -5.76 5.45
C SER A 111 12.78 -5.90 4.28
N LEU A 112 13.69 -6.87 4.39
CA LEU A 112 14.73 -7.19 3.39
C LEU A 112 14.28 -8.29 2.42
#